data_AF-A0A930X5Z5-F1
#
_entry.id   AF-A0A930X5Z5-F1
#
_cell.length_a   1.000
_cell.length_b   1.000
_cell.length_c   1.000
_cell.angle_alpha   90.00
_cell.angle_beta   90.00
_cell.angle_gamma   90.00
#
_symmetry.space_group_name_H-M   'P 1'
#
loop_
_entity.id
_entity.type
_entity.pdbx_description
1 polymer ?
#
loop_
_entity_poly.entity_id
_entity_poly.type
_entity_poly.pdbx_seq_one_letter_code
_entity_poly.pdbx_strand_id
1 'polypeptide(L)'
;MILTNIESVPGREILRQLGLVNGSTVRAKHLGRDMLSGLKNLVGGELVAYTELMQEAREEATSRMIEQARKLQADAVVNVRYSTSSVAQGAAEIYVYGTAVQLR
;
A
#
# COMPACT_ATOMS: atom_id res chain seq x y z
N MET A 1 -3.67 -5.71 -13.83
CA MET A 1 -2.82 -6.51 -12.92
C MET A 1 -3.66 -6.89 -11.73
N ILE A 2 -3.68 -8.17 -11.38
CA ILE A 2 -4.46 -8.69 -10.23
C ILE A 2 -3.63 -8.49 -8.96
N LEU A 3 -4.25 -7.98 -7.90
CA LEU A 3 -3.66 -7.92 -6.56
C LEU A 3 -4.48 -8.79 -5.63
N THR A 4 -3.84 -9.61 -4.81
CA THR A 4 -4.54 -10.47 -3.86
C THR A 4 -3.73 -10.67 -2.58
N ASN A 5 -4.43 -10.81 -1.46
CA ASN A 5 -3.84 -11.09 -0.15
C ASN A 5 -3.71 -12.59 0.14
N ILE A 6 -4.15 -13.47 -0.76
CA ILE A 6 -3.88 -14.92 -0.71
C ILE A 6 -2.73 -15.29 -1.65
N GLU A 7 -2.20 -16.51 -1.53
CA GLU A 7 -0.97 -16.95 -2.17
C GLU A 7 -1.12 -17.28 -3.67
N SER A 8 -2.36 -17.36 -4.18
CA SER A 8 -2.68 -17.70 -5.56
C SER A 8 -3.89 -16.93 -6.10
N VAL A 9 -4.15 -17.04 -7.40
CA VAL A 9 -5.34 -16.48 -8.04
C VAL A 9 -6.29 -17.63 -8.39
N PRO A 10 -7.45 -17.75 -7.73
CA PRO A 10 -8.40 -18.83 -8.02
C PRO A 10 -8.77 -18.90 -9.50
N GLY A 11 -8.74 -20.11 -10.05
CA GLY A 11 -9.01 -20.36 -11.48
C GLY A 11 -7.85 -20.01 -12.42
N ARG A 12 -6.66 -19.65 -11.92
CA ARG A 12 -5.46 -19.35 -12.72
C ARG A 12 -4.25 -20.09 -12.15
N GLU A 13 -3.42 -20.64 -13.03
CA GLU A 13 -2.15 -21.29 -12.66
C GLU A 13 -1.01 -20.25 -12.65
N ILE A 14 -0.15 -20.29 -11.63
CA ILE A 14 1.09 -19.48 -11.62
C ILE A 14 2.15 -20.19 -12.46
N LEU A 15 2.53 -19.60 -13.58
CA LEU A 15 3.57 -20.13 -14.46
C LEU A 15 4.98 -19.86 -13.93
N ARG A 16 5.20 -18.63 -13.45
CA ARG A 16 6.52 -18.17 -12.98
C ARG A 16 6.36 -17.22 -11.81
N GLN A 17 7.18 -17.42 -10.79
CA GLN A 17 7.45 -16.41 -9.77
C GLN A 17 8.50 -15.45 -10.35
N LEU A 18 8.20 -14.15 -10.32
CA LEU A 18 9.05 -13.09 -10.88
C LEU A 18 9.85 -12.34 -9.81
N GLY A 19 9.55 -12.60 -8.53
CA GLY A 19 10.29 -12.06 -7.39
C GLY A 19 9.43 -11.21 -6.46
N LEU A 20 10.06 -10.70 -5.40
CA LEU A 20 9.45 -9.76 -4.48
C LEU A 20 9.27 -8.41 -5.18
N VAL A 21 8.09 -7.82 -5.03
CA VAL A 21 7.83 -6.43 -5.38
C VAL A 21 7.32 -5.67 -4.16
N ASN A 22 7.62 -4.38 -4.11
CA ASN A 22 7.28 -3.53 -3.00
C ASN A 22 7.11 -2.06 -3.42
N GLY A 23 6.49 -1.29 -2.52
CA GLY A 23 6.41 0.15 -2.62
C GLY A 23 6.23 0.74 -1.23
N SER A 24 6.78 1.94 -1.02
CA SER A 24 6.56 2.68 0.21
C SER A 24 6.24 4.14 -0.04
N THR A 25 5.65 4.79 0.95
CA THR A 25 5.58 6.24 1.03
C THR A 25 5.70 6.67 2.49
N VAL A 26 6.33 7.83 2.73
CA VAL A 26 6.51 8.39 4.07
C VAL A 26 5.66 9.65 4.18
N ARG A 27 4.83 9.73 5.22
CA ARG A 27 3.99 10.88 5.51
C ARG A 27 4.42 11.54 6.82
N ALA A 28 4.62 12.86 6.79
CA ALA A 28 4.89 13.63 7.99
C ALA A 28 3.60 13.82 8.81
N LYS A 29 3.66 13.60 10.12
CA LYS A 29 2.62 13.92 11.11
C LYS A 29 2.20 15.39 11.05
N HIS A 30 3.05 16.28 10.54
CA HIS A 30 2.80 17.72 10.51
C HIS A 30 1.77 18.06 9.43
N LEU A 31 1.75 17.28 8.34
CA LEU A 31 0.69 17.31 7.33
C LEU A 31 -0.68 16.97 7.95
N GLY A 32 -0.71 16.08 8.95
CA GLY A 32 -1.91 15.78 9.75
C GLY A 32 -2.16 16.76 10.91
N ARG A 33 -1.13 17.45 11.41
CA ARG A 33 -1.25 18.40 12.54
C ARG A 33 -1.97 19.69 12.12
N ASP A 34 -1.73 20.16 10.90
CA ASP A 34 -2.48 21.29 10.33
C ASP A 34 -3.95 20.93 10.11
N MET A 35 -4.26 19.65 9.86
CA MET A 35 -5.64 19.13 9.80
C MET A 35 -6.28 19.00 11.20
N LEU A 36 -5.49 18.68 12.24
CA LEU A 36 -5.94 18.52 13.63
C LEU A 36 -6.24 19.85 14.35
N SER A 37 -5.65 20.98 13.92
CA SER A 37 -6.09 22.31 14.37
C SER A 37 -7.57 22.59 14.00
N GLY A 38 -8.12 21.80 13.08
CA GLY A 38 -9.53 21.76 12.67
C GLY A 38 -10.29 20.52 13.17
N LEU A 39 -10.11 20.09 14.43
CA LEU A 39 -10.86 19.04 15.15
C LEU A 39 -12.41 19.17 15.14
N LYS A 40 -12.98 20.03 14.29
CA LYS A 40 -14.42 20.15 14.01
C LYS A 40 -15.01 18.96 13.24
N ASN A 41 -14.19 18.10 12.62
CA ASN A 41 -14.64 16.98 11.78
C ASN A 41 -14.45 15.59 12.43
N LEU A 42 -14.56 15.50 13.75
CA LEU A 42 -14.69 14.21 14.43
C LEU A 42 -16.12 13.69 14.28
N VAL A 43 -16.28 12.55 13.60
CA VAL A 43 -17.56 11.83 13.53
C VAL A 43 -17.35 10.47 14.19
N GLY A 44 -18.00 10.25 15.33
CA GLY A 44 -17.96 8.95 16.02
C GLY A 44 -16.57 8.50 16.53
N GLY A 45 -15.61 9.41 16.65
CA GLY A 45 -14.24 9.11 17.10
C GLY A 45 -13.25 8.81 15.97
N GLU A 46 -13.69 8.83 14.71
CA GLU A 46 -12.80 8.75 13.55
C GLU A 46 -12.25 10.13 13.15
N LEU A 47 -10.96 10.17 12.84
CA LEU A 47 -10.28 11.34 12.28
C LEU A 47 -10.36 11.28 10.75
N VAL A 48 -11.47 11.73 10.15
CA VAL A 48 -11.75 11.65 8.70
C VAL A 48 -10.56 12.08 7.85
N ALA A 49 -10.02 13.27 8.12
CA ALA A 49 -8.83 13.82 7.46
C ALA A 49 -7.60 12.90 7.51
N TYR A 50 -7.38 12.23 8.65
CA TYR A 50 -6.27 11.31 8.81
C TYR A 50 -6.54 9.98 8.08
N THR A 51 -7.79 9.52 8.07
CA THR A 51 -8.21 8.36 7.28
C THR A 51 -7.98 8.59 5.79
N GLU A 52 -8.38 9.75 5.26
CA GLU A 52 -8.15 10.16 3.87
C GLU A 52 -6.65 10.18 3.53
N LEU A 53 -5.83 10.81 4.38
CA LEU A 53 -4.38 10.86 4.19
C LEU A 53 -3.75 9.46 4.19
N MET A 54 -4.22 8.55 5.05
CA MET A 54 -3.76 7.16 5.07
C MET A 54 -4.21 6.36 3.85
N GLN A 55 -5.39 6.68 3.30
CA GLN A 55 -5.86 6.09 2.05
C GLN A 55 -4.96 6.52 0.87
N GLU A 56 -4.71 7.81 0.70
CA GLU A 56 -3.81 8.32 -0.35
C GLU A 56 -2.41 7.72 -0.23
N ALA A 57 -1.90 7.57 1.00
CA ALA A 57 -0.60 6.95 1.23
C ALA A 57 -0.58 5.48 0.80
N ARG A 58 -1.64 4.71 1.09
CA ARG A 58 -1.77 3.32 0.62
C ARG A 58 -1.85 3.24 -0.90
N GLU A 59 -2.62 4.11 -1.54
CA GLU A 59 -2.75 4.15 -2.99
C GLU A 59 -1.41 4.43 -3.67
N GLU A 60 -0.65 5.40 -3.15
CA GLU A 60 0.68 5.73 -3.66
C GLU A 60 1.68 4.56 -3.51
N ALA A 61 1.77 3.97 -2.31
CA ALA A 61 2.65 2.83 -2.06
C ALA A 61 2.29 1.63 -2.95
N THR A 62 0.99 1.37 -3.14
CA THR A 62 0.48 0.30 -4.00
C THR A 62 0.81 0.55 -5.46
N SER A 63 0.65 1.79 -5.93
CA SER A 63 0.99 2.19 -7.29
C SER A 63 2.48 1.94 -7.59
N ARG A 64 3.37 2.27 -6.65
CA ARG A 64 4.82 2.00 -6.77
C ARG A 64 5.13 0.50 -6.84
N MET A 65 4.47 -0.33 -6.01
CA MET A 65 4.59 -1.80 -6.09
C MET A 65 4.08 -2.35 -7.43
N ILE A 66 2.94 -1.86 -7.92
CA ILE A 66 2.40 -2.22 -9.24
C ILE A 66 3.39 -1.84 -10.34
N GLU A 67 4.00 -0.66 -10.28
CA GLU A 67 4.98 -0.22 -11.27
C GLU A 67 6.20 -1.16 -11.31
N GLN A 68 6.70 -1.57 -10.15
CA GLN A 68 7.78 -2.56 -10.07
C GLN A 68 7.35 -3.91 -10.68
N ALA A 69 6.13 -4.39 -10.39
CA ALA A 69 5.58 -5.61 -10.98
C ALA A 69 5.39 -5.50 -12.50
N ARG A 70 5.01 -4.33 -13.02
CA ARG A 70 4.90 -4.06 -14.47
C ARG A 70 6.26 -4.16 -15.16
N LYS A 71 7.33 -3.66 -14.54
CA LYS A 71 8.72 -3.78 -15.06
C LYS A 71 9.15 -5.24 -15.19
N LEU A 72 8.62 -6.13 -14.35
CA LEU A 72 8.83 -7.57 -14.42
C LEU A 72 7.88 -8.30 -15.37
N GLN A 73 6.97 -7.58 -16.04
CA GLN A 73 5.92 -8.15 -16.90
C GLN A 73 4.99 -9.12 -16.14
N ALA A 74 4.70 -8.83 -14.88
CA ALA A 74 3.80 -9.63 -14.06
C ALA A 74 2.33 -9.40 -14.40
N ASP A 75 1.55 -10.48 -14.39
CA ASP A 75 0.09 -10.43 -14.53
C ASP A 75 -0.60 -10.14 -13.19
N ALA A 76 0.02 -10.60 -12.10
CA ALA A 76 -0.51 -10.46 -10.75
C ALA A 76 0.59 -10.24 -9.69
N VAL A 77 0.19 -9.68 -8.55
CA VAL A 77 0.94 -9.71 -7.30
C VAL A 77 0.10 -10.45 -6.27
N VAL A 78 0.61 -11.59 -5.80
CA VAL A 78 -0.03 -12.43 -4.78
C VAL A 78 0.58 -12.18 -3.41
N ASN A 79 -0.11 -12.64 -2.37
CA ASN A 79 0.32 -12.52 -0.98
C ASN A 79 0.66 -11.06 -0.59
N VAL A 80 -0.15 -10.10 -1.05
CA VAL A 80 0.05 -8.68 -0.74
C VAL A 80 -0.12 -8.44 0.75
N ARG A 81 0.80 -7.68 1.33
CA ARG A 81 0.82 -7.30 2.75
C ARG A 81 1.11 -5.81 2.88
N TYR A 82 0.40 -5.16 3.80
CA TYR A 82 0.67 -3.79 4.20
C TYR A 82 1.30 -3.78 5.59
N SER A 83 2.27 -2.89 5.78
CA SER A 83 2.91 -2.62 7.06
C SER A 83 3.02 -1.12 7.25
N THR A 84 2.90 -0.68 8.49
CA THR A 84 3.08 0.71 8.89
C THR A 84 4.15 0.78 9.96
N SER A 85 5.11 1.70 9.81
CA SER A 85 6.19 1.89 10.79
C SER A 85 6.39 3.38 11.08
N SER A 86 6.83 3.70 12.30
CA SER A 86 7.28 5.05 12.62
C SER A 86 8.75 5.15 12.24
N VAL A 87 9.08 5.90 11.19
CA VAL A 87 10.45 5.98 10.64
C VAL A 87 11.25 7.16 11.17
N ALA A 88 10.57 8.22 11.65
CA ALA A 88 11.19 9.36 12.30
C ALA A 88 10.23 10.03 13.28
N GLN A 89 10.73 10.94 14.12
CA GLN A 89 9.87 11.75 14.97
C GLN A 89 8.91 12.54 14.10
N GLY A 90 7.63 12.17 14.17
CA GLY A 90 6.63 12.83 13.35
C GLY A 90 6.61 12.39 11.89
N ALA A 91 7.06 11.18 11.55
CA ALA A 91 6.84 10.60 10.23
C ALA A 91 6.52 9.10 10.33
N ALA A 92 5.56 8.64 9.53
CA ALA A 92 5.20 7.24 9.41
C ALA A 92 5.36 6.78 7.95
N GLU A 93 5.88 5.58 7.78
CA GLU A 93 5.94 4.89 6.50
C GLU A 93 4.73 3.97 6.35
N ILE A 94 4.13 4.00 5.16
CA ILE A 94 3.27 2.92 4.66
C ILE A 94 4.10 2.12 3.67
N TYR A 95 4.30 0.84 3.97
CA TYR A 95 5.01 -0.12 3.15
C TYR A 95 4.03 -1.19 2.66
N VAL A 96 4.10 -1.53 1.38
CA VAL A 96 3.36 -2.63 0.78
C VAL A 96 4.30 -3.54 0.01
N TYR A 97 4.11 -4.85 0.13
CA TYR A 97 4.92 -5.83 -0.58
C TYR A 97 4.11 -7.07 -0.95
N GLY A 98 4.61 -7.83 -1.91
CA GLY A 98 4.05 -9.10 -2.33
C GLY A 98 4.94 -9.80 -3.33
N THR A 99 4.42 -10.88 -3.93
CA THR A 99 5.15 -11.68 -4.92
C THR A 99 4.58 -11.43 -6.31
N ALA A 100 5.38 -10.89 -7.21
CA ALA A 100 5.01 -10.75 -8.62
C ALA A 100 5.02 -12.12 -9.31
N VAL A 101 3.96 -12.43 -10.06
CA VAL A 101 3.79 -13.70 -10.75
C VAL A 101 3.29 -13.50 -12.18
N GLN A 102 3.70 -14.41 -13.06
CA GLN A 102 3.09 -14.59 -14.37
C GLN A 102 2.04 -15.69 -14.28
N LEU A 103 0.85 -15.44 -14.84
CA LEU A 103 -0.25 -16.39 -14.85
C LEU A 103 -0.36 -17.08 -16.20
N ARG A 104 -0.95 -18.27 -16.20
CA ARG A 104 -1.37 -18.97 -17.42
C ARG A 104 -2.67 -18.41 -17.97
#